data_AF-A0A7S1L7F6-F1
#
_entry.id   AF-A0A7S1L7F6-F1
#
_cell.length_a   1.000
_cell.length_b   1.000
_cell.length_c   1.000
_cell.angle_alpha   90.00
_cell.angle_beta   90.00
_cell.angle_gamma   90.00
#
_symmetry.space_group_name_H-M   'P 1'
#
loop_
_entity.id
_entity.type
_entity.pdbx_description
1 polymer ?
#
loop_
_entity_poly.entity_id
_entity_poly.type
_entity_poly.pdbx_seq_one_letter_code
_entity_poly.pdbx_strand_id
1 'polypeptide(L)'
;AARASWPAPLVQSSRFRLHPCAGSMTSAPLLDQDTSWMPTWAYDDRTEDLTREYQTAGPAVIWAFCSTAVLWGSFLVFPFVVYMMSECGADGLAKPPGNNLAFWYYLLILITIGFEWRSGRYLLKPQFNTYGAFKIFGKVISFQAWLCMFGALSFVGHMDIFSTNLVYASMFKVSSTSCQQASGDHLSVSRIWSRTIEESDISMIPGAADFSVVLLVGWIFMVVQALWSLVCLIPRLPCKQNFKVYVTEDIKKFKTLWGEDISYRTAMKGLADLNRMMTVTANDLTNCRTSMKKWEPAPQLGEIRRVVWKFFFRSLLENTFFLNVQVTAWSITAAMTGGPRLRSLLFLSILCKFPPSVFPLVIESQKVYEIRKMIVTRSERPAEAWKANLYAFLYIVFAVLYFLGNGYAAVKFFMSFRCPHYMWNITGCVENL
;
A
#
# COMPACT_ATOMS: atom_id res chain seq x y z
N ALA A 1 -3.29 19.83 -67.48
CA ALA A 1 -4.29 18.83 -67.86
C ALA A 1 -4.02 17.55 -67.08
N ALA A 2 -5.07 16.81 -66.70
CA ALA A 2 -5.11 15.62 -65.83
C ALA A 2 -4.97 15.86 -64.30
N ARG A 3 -6.09 16.24 -63.67
CA ARG A 3 -6.33 16.01 -62.23
C ARG A 3 -6.83 14.57 -62.06
N ALA A 4 -6.08 13.75 -61.34
CA ALA A 4 -6.51 12.42 -60.93
C ALA A 4 -7.61 12.55 -59.85
N SER A 5 -8.84 12.22 -60.22
CA SER A 5 -9.98 12.09 -59.31
C SER A 5 -9.89 10.75 -58.58
N TRP A 6 -9.66 10.79 -57.27
CA TRP A 6 -9.85 9.64 -56.39
C TRP A 6 -11.35 9.43 -56.15
N PRO A 7 -11.87 8.19 -56.23
CA PRO A 7 -13.26 7.92 -55.91
C PRO A 7 -13.48 8.08 -54.41
N ALA A 8 -14.51 8.85 -54.06
CA ALA A 8 -15.00 8.97 -52.69
C ALA A 8 -15.40 7.59 -52.14
N PRO A 9 -15.07 7.26 -50.89
CA PRO A 9 -15.54 6.03 -50.29
C PRO A 9 -17.07 6.09 -50.14
N LEU A 10 -17.74 5.11 -50.75
CA LEU A 10 -19.15 4.79 -50.52
C LEU A 10 -19.35 4.51 -49.02
N VAL A 11 -19.84 5.51 -48.29
CA VAL A 11 -20.40 5.34 -46.96
C VAL A 11 -21.72 4.59 -47.15
N GLN A 12 -21.66 3.26 -47.11
CA GLN A 12 -22.85 2.43 -46.87
C GLN A 12 -23.36 2.78 -45.48
N SER A 13 -24.39 3.63 -45.42
CA SER A 13 -25.20 3.82 -44.22
C SER A 13 -25.94 2.51 -43.94
N SER A 14 -25.31 1.60 -43.23
CA SER A 14 -26.02 0.55 -42.53
C SER A 14 -26.91 1.25 -41.51
N ARG A 15 -28.19 1.39 -41.84
CA ARG A 15 -29.25 1.70 -40.88
C ARG A 15 -29.22 0.59 -39.84
N PHE A 16 -28.43 0.78 -38.79
CA PHE A 16 -28.61 0.06 -37.54
C PHE A 16 -30.02 0.40 -37.06
N ARG A 17 -30.94 -0.55 -37.22
CA ARG A 17 -32.19 -0.53 -36.48
C ARG A 17 -31.79 -0.59 -35.01
N LEU A 18 -31.83 0.57 -34.35
CA LEU A 18 -31.91 0.63 -32.90
C LEU A 18 -33.20 -0.10 -32.53
N HIS A 19 -33.08 -1.37 -32.15
CA HIS A 19 -34.13 -2.04 -31.41
C HIS A 19 -34.36 -1.22 -30.14
N PRO A 20 -35.59 -0.78 -29.85
CA PRO A 20 -35.91 -0.18 -28.57
C PRO A 20 -35.88 -1.29 -27.53
N CYS A 21 -34.70 -1.64 -27.03
CA CYS A 21 -34.54 -2.32 -25.75
C CYS A 21 -34.75 -1.30 -24.61
N ALA A 22 -35.86 -0.55 -24.67
CA ALA A 22 -36.47 0.07 -23.50
C ALA A 22 -37.33 -1.00 -22.81
N GLY A 23 -36.71 -2.15 -22.52
CA GLY A 23 -37.22 -3.00 -21.46
C GLY A 23 -37.00 -2.21 -20.19
N SER A 24 -38.08 -1.65 -19.65
CA SER A 24 -38.17 -1.29 -18.24
C SER A 24 -37.45 -2.40 -17.47
N MET A 25 -36.25 -2.10 -16.95
CA MET A 25 -35.62 -2.92 -15.93
C MET A 25 -36.53 -2.77 -14.73
N THR A 26 -37.62 -3.53 -14.72
CA THR A 26 -38.36 -3.84 -13.51
C THR A 26 -37.30 -4.41 -12.58
N SER A 27 -36.93 -3.61 -11.59
CA SER A 27 -36.01 -4.00 -10.54
C SER A 27 -36.54 -5.30 -9.97
N ALA A 28 -35.92 -6.42 -10.34
CA ALA A 28 -36.31 -7.73 -9.85
C ALA A 28 -36.49 -7.59 -8.33
N PRO A 29 -37.65 -8.00 -7.77
CA PRO A 29 -37.93 -7.85 -6.35
C PRO A 29 -36.74 -8.42 -5.61
N LEU A 30 -36.08 -7.53 -4.91
CA LEU A 30 -34.81 -7.78 -4.31
C LEU A 30 -35.08 -8.76 -3.19
N LEU A 31 -34.75 -10.04 -3.41
CA LEU A 31 -34.69 -11.01 -2.33
C LEU A 31 -33.98 -10.31 -1.17
N ASP A 32 -34.67 -10.23 -0.03
CA ASP A 32 -34.05 -9.99 1.26
C ASP A 32 -32.92 -11.00 1.36
N GLN A 33 -31.72 -10.56 1.03
CA GLN A 33 -30.53 -11.35 1.23
C GLN A 33 -30.41 -11.43 2.73
N ASP A 34 -30.77 -12.59 3.26
CA ASP A 34 -30.78 -12.87 4.69
C ASP A 34 -29.44 -12.42 5.29
N THR A 35 -29.50 -11.33 6.04
CA THR A 35 -28.33 -10.73 6.70
C THR A 35 -27.93 -11.53 7.94
N SER A 36 -28.60 -12.65 8.25
CA SER A 36 -28.26 -13.59 9.33
C SER A 36 -26.81 -14.04 9.34
N TRP A 37 -26.13 -13.96 8.20
CA TRP A 37 -24.71 -14.34 8.03
C TRP A 37 -23.73 -13.35 8.66
N MET A 38 -24.16 -12.11 8.94
CA MET A 38 -23.32 -11.08 9.55
C MET A 38 -23.81 -10.76 10.97
N PRO A 39 -22.98 -10.96 12.00
CA PRO A 39 -23.36 -10.63 13.37
C PRO A 39 -23.74 -9.14 13.51
N THR A 40 -24.73 -8.83 14.34
CA THR A 40 -25.19 -7.45 14.56
C THR A 40 -24.09 -6.50 15.06
N TRP A 41 -23.10 -7.03 15.80
CA TRP A 41 -21.95 -6.25 16.26
C TRP A 41 -20.98 -5.84 15.13
N ALA A 42 -21.08 -6.45 13.94
CA ALA A 42 -20.17 -6.21 12.83
C ALA A 42 -20.45 -4.92 12.05
N TYR A 43 -21.63 -4.32 12.22
CA TYR A 43 -22.01 -3.07 11.56
C TYR A 43 -22.62 -2.08 12.56
N ASP A 44 -22.76 -0.82 12.17
CA ASP A 44 -23.42 0.21 12.99
C ASP A 44 -24.88 0.32 12.52
N ASP A 45 -25.86 0.16 13.41
CA ASP A 45 -27.29 0.15 13.06
C ASP A 45 -27.74 1.45 12.40
N ARG A 46 -27.05 2.57 12.68
CA ARG A 46 -27.29 3.86 12.01
C ARG A 46 -26.98 3.84 10.51
N THR A 47 -26.40 2.76 9.99
CA THR A 47 -26.20 2.54 8.57
C THR A 47 -27.38 1.84 7.89
N GLU A 48 -28.43 1.46 8.63
CA GLU A 48 -29.63 0.84 8.08
C GLU A 48 -30.36 1.73 7.07
N ASP A 49 -30.40 3.03 7.33
CA ASP A 49 -31.02 4.02 6.44
C ASP A 49 -30.18 4.33 5.19
N LEU A 50 -28.93 3.86 5.11
CA LEU A 50 -28.10 4.05 3.93
C LEU A 50 -28.59 3.13 2.81
N THR A 51 -29.30 3.72 1.85
CA THR A 51 -29.74 3.05 0.63
C THR A 51 -28.55 2.46 -0.13
N ARG A 52 -28.85 1.45 -0.96
CA ARG A 52 -27.89 0.62 -1.72
C ARG A 52 -26.90 1.38 -2.61
N GLU A 53 -27.14 2.65 -2.90
CA GLU A 53 -26.26 3.42 -3.77
C GLU A 53 -24.99 3.91 -3.06
N TYR A 54 -25.00 4.02 -1.73
CA TYR A 54 -23.84 4.55 -0.99
C TYR A 54 -22.92 3.44 -0.52
N GLN A 55 -21.77 3.32 -1.15
CA GLN A 55 -20.75 2.36 -0.76
C GLN A 55 -19.90 2.82 0.44
N THR A 56 -20.08 4.05 0.92
CA THR A 56 -19.35 4.61 2.06
C THR A 56 -20.20 5.58 2.87
N ALA A 57 -20.23 5.42 4.19
CA ALA A 57 -20.82 6.41 5.10
C ALA A 57 -19.80 7.52 5.43
N GLY A 58 -20.25 8.77 5.47
CA GLY A 58 -19.42 9.93 5.87
C GLY A 58 -18.62 9.73 7.18
N PRO A 59 -19.19 9.14 8.25
CA PRO A 59 -18.47 8.91 9.50
C PRO A 59 -17.25 7.98 9.38
N ALA A 60 -17.25 7.05 8.41
CA ALA A 60 -16.12 6.15 8.18
C ALA A 60 -14.83 6.94 7.89
N VAL A 61 -14.97 8.02 7.11
CA VAL A 61 -13.86 8.88 6.68
C VAL A 61 -13.20 9.59 7.86
N ILE A 62 -13.98 9.98 8.88
CA ILE A 62 -13.45 10.59 10.10
C ILE A 62 -12.53 9.59 10.83
N TRP A 63 -13.00 8.36 11.04
CA TRP A 63 -12.19 7.32 11.70
C TRP A 63 -10.94 6.97 10.88
N ALA A 64 -11.05 6.97 9.56
CA ALA A 64 -9.91 6.80 8.68
C ALA A 64 -8.88 7.92 8.84
N PHE A 65 -9.31 9.18 8.92
CA PHE A 65 -8.42 10.31 9.20
C PHE A 65 -7.76 10.19 10.58
N CYS A 66 -8.51 9.81 11.63
CA CYS A 66 -7.94 9.60 12.97
C CYS A 66 -6.85 8.53 12.96
N SER A 67 -7.10 7.39 12.29
CA SER A 67 -6.09 6.34 12.11
C SER A 67 -4.88 6.85 11.33
N THR A 68 -5.10 7.64 10.28
CA THR A 68 -4.02 8.27 9.51
C THR A 68 -3.15 9.18 10.38
N ALA A 69 -3.78 10.03 11.19
CA ALA A 69 -3.08 10.95 12.07
C ALA A 69 -2.25 10.21 13.12
N VAL A 70 -2.79 9.14 13.72
CA VAL A 70 -2.05 8.33 14.71
C VAL A 70 -0.91 7.56 14.05
N LEU A 71 -1.15 6.90 12.92
CA LEU A 71 -0.13 6.10 12.23
C LEU A 71 1.03 6.97 11.74
N TRP A 72 0.74 8.06 11.03
CA TRP A 72 1.80 8.91 10.47
C TRP A 72 2.41 9.86 11.50
N GLY A 73 1.64 10.32 12.48
CA GLY A 73 2.18 11.06 13.62
C GLY A 73 3.17 10.21 14.41
N SER A 74 2.81 8.96 14.70
CA SER A 74 3.76 8.02 15.32
C SER A 74 4.91 7.66 14.37
N PHE A 75 4.69 7.55 13.07
CA PHE A 75 5.77 7.31 12.10
C PHE A 75 6.88 8.38 12.16
N LEU A 76 6.51 9.65 12.36
CA LEU A 76 7.47 10.76 12.45
C LEU A 76 8.14 10.83 13.83
N VAL A 77 7.39 10.66 14.91
CA VAL A 77 7.89 10.82 16.28
C VAL A 77 8.70 9.61 16.76
N PHE A 78 8.27 8.41 16.39
CA PHE A 78 8.80 7.17 16.96
C PHE A 78 10.27 6.91 16.61
N PRO A 79 10.76 7.13 15.38
CA PRO A 79 12.19 7.00 15.09
C PRO A 79 13.06 7.87 15.99
N PHE A 80 12.63 9.09 16.31
CA PHE A 80 13.36 9.99 17.20
C PHE A 80 13.38 9.45 18.64
N VAL A 81 12.24 9.01 19.17
CA VAL A 81 12.16 8.40 20.50
C VAL A 81 13.04 7.15 20.59
N VAL A 82 12.98 6.27 19.59
CA VAL A 82 13.83 5.07 19.52
C VAL A 82 15.30 5.45 19.49
N TYR A 83 15.70 6.43 18.68
CA TYR A 83 17.08 6.89 18.59
C TYR A 83 17.61 7.42 19.93
N MET A 84 16.79 8.19 20.65
CA MET A 84 17.16 8.77 21.94
C MET A 84 17.23 7.72 23.06
N MET A 85 16.35 6.72 23.03
CA MET A 85 16.30 5.65 24.03
C MET A 85 17.23 4.47 23.72
N SER A 86 17.81 4.41 22.53
CA SER A 86 18.75 3.35 22.15
C SER A 86 20.13 3.65 22.72
N GLU A 87 20.69 2.68 23.43
CA GLU A 87 22.05 2.74 23.97
C GLU A 87 23.04 2.06 23.00
N CYS A 88 24.25 2.58 22.89
CA CYS A 88 25.31 1.91 22.13
C CYS A 88 25.95 0.81 22.98
N GLY A 89 25.98 -0.42 22.46
CA GLY A 89 26.73 -1.52 23.05
C GLY A 89 28.23 -1.41 22.79
N ALA A 90 29.01 -2.17 23.55
CA ALA A 90 30.46 -2.31 23.33
C ALA A 90 30.80 -2.98 21.99
N ASP A 91 29.82 -3.66 21.38
CA ASP A 91 29.89 -4.22 20.02
C ASP A 91 29.65 -3.17 18.92
N GLY A 92 29.50 -1.89 19.27
CA GLY A 92 29.19 -0.82 18.32
C GLY A 92 27.75 -0.86 17.79
N LEU A 93 26.91 -1.79 18.29
CA LEU A 93 25.52 -1.93 17.88
C LEU A 93 24.59 -1.17 18.83
N ALA A 94 23.53 -0.58 18.29
CA ALA A 94 22.49 0.04 19.08
C ALA A 94 21.62 -1.06 19.70
N LYS A 95 21.51 -1.06 21.02
CA LYS A 95 20.56 -1.90 21.74
C LYS A 95 19.18 -1.27 21.57
N PRO A 96 18.21 -1.96 20.95
CA PRO A 96 16.87 -1.42 20.84
C PRO A 96 16.31 -1.22 22.25
N PRO A 97 15.48 -0.19 22.43
CA PRO A 97 14.90 0.16 23.72
C PRO A 97 14.18 -1.03 24.36
N GLY A 98 14.14 -1.04 25.70
CA GLY A 98 13.57 -2.11 26.50
C GLY A 98 12.09 -2.42 26.22
N ASN A 99 11.56 -3.44 26.88
CA ASN A 99 10.20 -3.96 26.65
C ASN A 99 9.08 -2.91 26.82
N ASN A 100 9.35 -1.84 27.57
CA ASN A 100 8.42 -0.74 27.76
C ASN A 100 8.06 -0.04 26.43
N LEU A 101 9.02 0.14 25.51
CA LEU A 101 8.70 0.78 24.23
C LEU A 101 7.91 -0.16 23.31
N ALA A 102 8.17 -1.47 23.38
CA ALA A 102 7.38 -2.47 22.67
C ALA A 102 5.91 -2.43 23.10
N PHE A 103 5.62 -2.25 24.39
CA PHE A 103 4.25 -2.08 24.89
C PHE A 103 3.53 -0.88 24.25
N TRP A 104 4.15 0.30 24.28
CA TRP A 104 3.58 1.51 23.67
C TRP A 104 3.34 1.34 22.17
N TYR A 105 4.25 0.62 21.52
CA TYR A 105 4.13 0.28 20.12
C TYR A 105 2.90 -0.60 19.82
N TYR A 106 2.73 -1.71 20.55
CA TYR A 106 1.54 -2.55 20.38
C TYR A 106 0.25 -1.79 20.69
N LEU A 107 0.27 -0.91 21.70
CA LEU A 107 -0.88 -0.05 22.01
C LEU A 107 -1.26 0.85 20.82
N LEU A 108 -0.27 1.47 20.15
CA LEU A 108 -0.53 2.30 18.97
C LEU A 108 -1.12 1.49 17.81
N ILE A 109 -0.62 0.26 17.56
CA ILE A 109 -1.22 -0.64 16.56
C ILE A 109 -2.67 -0.97 16.92
N LEU A 110 -2.94 -1.30 18.18
CA LEU A 110 -4.31 -1.62 18.62
C LEU A 110 -5.24 -0.41 18.45
N ILE A 111 -4.76 0.81 18.68
CA ILE A 111 -5.52 2.04 18.42
C ILE A 111 -5.80 2.20 16.92
N THR A 112 -4.80 2.03 16.03
CA THR A 112 -5.00 2.17 14.58
C THR A 112 -5.96 1.12 14.03
N ILE A 113 -5.85 -0.13 14.49
CA ILE A 113 -6.78 -1.22 14.15
C ILE A 113 -8.17 -0.95 14.74
N GLY A 114 -8.26 -0.38 15.94
CA GLY A 114 -9.53 0.03 16.53
C GLY A 114 -10.26 1.06 15.67
N PHE A 115 -9.53 2.06 15.15
CA PHE A 115 -10.08 3.03 14.21
C PHE A 115 -10.42 2.42 12.84
N GLU A 116 -9.59 1.51 12.33
CA GLU A 116 -9.89 0.74 11.12
C GLU A 116 -11.18 -0.05 11.28
N TRP A 117 -11.34 -0.78 12.39
CA TRP A 117 -12.54 -1.54 12.71
C TRP A 117 -13.77 -0.64 12.79
N ARG A 118 -13.67 0.51 13.48
CA ARG A 118 -14.75 1.50 13.52
C ARG A 118 -15.13 2.00 12.14
N SER A 119 -14.15 2.32 11.29
CA SER A 119 -14.40 2.67 9.90
C SER A 119 -15.07 1.52 9.14
N GLY A 120 -14.58 0.29 9.31
CA GLY A 120 -15.11 -0.91 8.68
C GLY A 120 -16.59 -1.15 9.01
N ARG A 121 -17.00 -0.97 10.27
CA ARG A 121 -18.42 -1.12 10.68
C ARG A 121 -19.38 -0.23 9.90
N TYR A 122 -18.94 0.96 9.48
CA TYR A 122 -19.74 1.86 8.64
C TYR A 122 -19.79 1.45 7.16
N LEU A 123 -18.90 0.56 6.73
CA LEU A 123 -18.75 0.13 5.35
C LEU A 123 -19.30 -1.27 5.12
N LEU A 124 -19.23 -2.15 6.13
CA LEU A 124 -19.55 -3.58 5.98
C LEU A 124 -20.98 -3.84 5.49
N LYS A 125 -22.01 -3.24 6.14
CA LYS A 125 -23.42 -3.42 5.72
C LYS A 125 -23.68 -2.88 4.30
N PRO A 126 -23.30 -1.63 3.94
CA PRO A 126 -23.43 -1.18 2.56
C PRO A 126 -22.65 -2.01 1.54
N GLN A 127 -21.42 -2.44 1.88
CA GLN A 127 -20.63 -3.30 1.01
C GLN A 127 -21.31 -4.66 0.80
N PHE A 128 -21.82 -5.28 1.87
CA PHE A 128 -22.54 -6.54 1.79
C PHE A 128 -23.81 -6.41 0.95
N ASN A 129 -24.62 -5.38 1.18
CA ASN A 129 -25.83 -5.11 0.39
C ASN A 129 -25.54 -4.88 -1.09
N THR A 130 -24.36 -4.34 -1.42
CA THR A 130 -23.95 -4.04 -2.80
C THR A 130 -23.28 -5.22 -3.50
N TYR A 131 -22.50 -6.01 -2.78
CA TYR A 131 -21.61 -7.04 -3.34
C TYR A 131 -22.05 -8.47 -3.04
N GLY A 132 -22.95 -8.64 -2.07
CA GLY A 132 -23.32 -9.92 -1.48
C GLY A 132 -22.25 -10.46 -0.54
N ALA A 133 -22.24 -11.78 -0.40
CA ALA A 133 -21.32 -12.49 0.50
C ALA A 133 -19.83 -12.21 0.21
N PHE A 134 -19.02 -12.24 1.27
CA PHE A 134 -17.56 -12.06 1.19
C PHE A 134 -16.92 -13.16 0.34
N LYS A 135 -16.08 -12.75 -0.62
CA LYS A 135 -15.41 -13.68 -1.54
C LYS A 135 -13.91 -13.42 -1.57
N ILE A 136 -13.12 -14.50 -1.50
CA ILE A 136 -11.69 -14.48 -1.76
C ILE A 136 -11.42 -15.43 -2.93
N PHE A 137 -10.79 -14.92 -3.98
CA PHE A 137 -10.54 -15.67 -5.22
C PHE A 137 -11.80 -16.36 -5.78
N GLY A 138 -12.95 -15.69 -5.66
CA GLY A 138 -14.25 -16.20 -6.13
C GLY A 138 -14.96 -17.17 -5.18
N LYS A 139 -14.28 -17.68 -4.14
CA LYS A 139 -14.89 -18.56 -3.13
C LYS A 139 -15.54 -17.74 -2.02
N VAL A 140 -16.80 -18.07 -1.70
CA VAL A 140 -17.51 -17.46 -0.58
C VAL A 140 -16.88 -17.93 0.73
N ILE A 141 -16.65 -16.99 1.65
CA ILE A 141 -16.11 -17.27 2.98
C ILE A 141 -17.01 -16.67 4.05
N SER A 142 -16.94 -17.22 5.27
CA SER A 142 -17.66 -16.66 6.41
C SER A 142 -17.09 -15.29 6.80
N PHE A 143 -17.94 -14.48 7.43
CA PHE A 143 -17.52 -13.17 7.93
C PHE A 143 -16.37 -13.29 8.94
N GLN A 144 -16.40 -14.27 9.86
CA GLN A 144 -15.33 -14.44 10.83
C GLN A 144 -14.00 -14.80 10.16
N ALA A 145 -14.01 -15.67 9.16
CA ALA A 145 -12.80 -16.02 8.41
C ALA A 145 -12.26 -14.80 7.65
N TRP A 146 -13.14 -14.04 6.98
CA TRP A 146 -12.79 -12.79 6.31
C TRP A 146 -12.14 -11.79 7.29
N LEU A 147 -12.79 -11.55 8.43
CA LEU A 147 -12.32 -10.60 9.45
C LEU A 147 -10.98 -11.04 10.05
N CYS A 148 -10.82 -12.33 10.34
CA CYS A 148 -9.57 -12.88 10.87
C CYS A 148 -8.43 -12.69 9.86
N MET A 149 -8.63 -13.06 8.59
CA MET A 149 -7.59 -12.95 7.56
C MET A 149 -7.21 -11.49 7.28
N PHE A 150 -8.19 -10.63 7.01
CA PHE A 150 -7.90 -9.24 6.68
C PHE A 150 -7.48 -8.43 7.91
N GLY A 151 -7.98 -8.76 9.10
CA GLY A 151 -7.50 -8.19 10.37
C GLY A 151 -6.05 -8.57 10.65
N ALA A 152 -5.66 -9.83 10.41
CA ALA A 152 -4.27 -10.27 10.51
C ALA A 152 -3.38 -9.56 9.48
N LEU A 153 -3.82 -9.41 8.23
CA LEU A 153 -3.08 -8.67 7.21
C LEU A 153 -2.93 -7.18 7.55
N SER A 154 -3.97 -6.54 8.11
CA SER A 154 -3.86 -5.16 8.62
C SER A 154 -2.88 -5.08 9.78
N PHE A 155 -2.96 -6.01 10.74
CA PHE A 155 -2.01 -6.08 11.86
C PHE A 155 -0.57 -6.22 11.38
N VAL A 156 -0.29 -7.15 10.47
CA VAL A 156 1.04 -7.33 9.86
C VAL A 156 1.45 -6.08 9.07
N GLY A 157 0.52 -5.46 8.34
CA GLY A 157 0.76 -4.22 7.60
C GLY A 157 1.18 -3.07 8.52
N HIS A 158 0.53 -2.91 9.67
CA HIS A 158 0.96 -1.95 10.69
C HIS A 158 2.29 -2.36 11.31
N MET A 159 2.45 -3.63 11.68
CA MET A 159 3.69 -4.17 12.24
C MET A 159 4.91 -3.84 11.37
N ASP A 160 4.77 -3.95 10.04
CA ASP A 160 5.82 -3.60 9.10
C ASP A 160 6.23 -2.12 9.17
N ILE A 161 5.29 -1.17 9.20
CA ILE A 161 5.61 0.28 9.26
C ILE A 161 6.48 0.58 10.47
N PHE A 162 6.07 0.08 11.62
CA PHE A 162 6.75 0.38 12.86
C PHE A 162 8.04 -0.42 13.05
N SER A 163 8.10 -1.68 12.62
CA SER A 163 9.37 -2.43 12.62
C SER A 163 10.38 -1.79 11.67
N THR A 164 9.92 -1.25 10.52
CA THR A 164 10.74 -0.42 9.63
C THR A 164 11.29 0.81 10.35
N ASN A 165 10.48 1.51 11.14
CA ASN A 165 10.94 2.67 11.94
C ASN A 165 11.96 2.30 13.01
N LEU A 166 11.74 1.18 13.70
CA LEU A 166 12.65 0.69 14.72
C LEU A 166 14.00 0.31 14.10
N VAL A 167 13.98 -0.43 12.98
CA VAL A 167 15.18 -0.74 12.21
C VAL A 167 15.88 0.52 11.74
N TYR A 168 15.15 1.46 11.13
CA TYR A 168 15.69 2.72 10.66
C TYR A 168 16.40 3.48 11.79
N ALA A 169 15.74 3.71 12.92
CA ALA A 169 16.30 4.47 14.03
C ALA A 169 17.48 3.75 14.69
N SER A 170 17.40 2.43 14.88
CA SER A 170 18.53 1.65 15.41
C SER A 170 19.72 1.70 14.48
N MET A 171 19.53 1.49 13.17
CA MET A 171 20.63 1.53 12.21
C MET A 171 21.21 2.94 12.04
N PHE A 172 20.36 3.97 12.08
CA PHE A 172 20.81 5.36 12.06
C PHE A 172 21.65 5.69 13.31
N LYS A 173 21.24 5.19 14.49
CA LYS A 173 22.03 5.29 15.73
C LYS A 173 23.37 4.58 15.61
N VAL A 174 23.39 3.36 15.06
CA VAL A 174 24.62 2.61 14.81
C VAL A 174 25.57 3.35 13.88
N SER A 175 25.05 3.98 12.82
CA SER A 175 25.88 4.77 11.90
C SER A 175 26.40 6.07 12.51
N SER A 176 25.83 6.55 13.61
CA SER A 176 26.25 7.79 14.26
C SER A 176 27.57 7.64 15.03
N THR A 177 28.27 8.77 15.21
CA THR A 177 29.57 8.83 15.91
C THR A 177 29.53 8.26 17.33
N SER A 178 28.38 8.35 18.00
CA SER A 178 28.22 7.84 19.38
C SER A 178 28.47 6.33 19.49
N CYS A 179 28.02 5.53 18.53
CA CYS A 179 28.23 4.08 18.57
C CYS A 179 29.60 3.67 18.01
N GLN A 180 30.16 4.47 17.10
CA GLN A 180 31.50 4.23 16.55
C GLN A 180 32.59 4.39 17.61
N GLN A 181 32.47 5.37 18.51
CA GLN A 181 33.43 5.56 19.61
C GLN A 181 33.42 4.40 20.62
N ALA A 182 32.29 3.71 20.78
CA ALA A 182 32.13 2.64 21.75
C ALA A 182 32.79 1.31 21.33
N SER A 183 32.93 1.04 20.02
CA SER A 183 33.46 -0.23 19.52
C SER A 183 34.99 -0.31 19.46
N GLY A 184 35.68 0.83 19.62
CA GLY A 184 37.07 0.96 19.16
C GLY A 184 37.16 0.89 17.63
N ASP A 185 38.24 1.39 17.04
CA ASP A 185 38.40 1.63 15.59
C ASP A 185 38.33 0.37 14.69
N HIS A 186 38.14 -0.82 15.23
CA HIS A 186 38.38 -2.07 14.51
C HIS A 186 37.22 -2.53 13.62
N LEU A 187 35.95 -2.20 13.89
CA LEU A 187 34.81 -2.61 13.03
C LEU A 187 33.61 -1.66 13.16
N SER A 188 33.39 -0.80 12.15
CA SER A 188 32.22 0.11 12.11
C SER A 188 31.28 -0.23 10.96
N VAL A 189 29.97 -0.01 11.16
CA VAL A 189 28.96 -0.21 10.09
C VAL A 189 29.28 0.61 8.85
N SER A 190 29.74 1.85 9.02
CA SER A 190 30.12 2.71 7.90
C SER A 190 31.24 2.09 7.06
N ARG A 191 32.23 1.44 7.70
CA ARG A 191 33.34 0.80 7.00
C ARG A 191 32.90 -0.46 6.26
N ILE A 192 32.11 -1.32 6.92
CA ILE A 192 31.54 -2.53 6.30
C ILE A 192 30.70 -2.15 5.07
N TRP A 193 29.84 -1.14 5.22
CA TRP A 193 28.99 -0.66 4.13
C TRP A 193 29.78 -0.01 3.00
N SER A 194 30.71 0.91 3.29
CA SER A 194 31.54 1.56 2.26
C SER A 194 32.29 0.53 1.42
N ARG A 195 32.93 -0.46 2.06
CA ARG A 195 33.60 -1.55 1.33
C ARG A 195 32.65 -2.38 0.49
N THR A 196 31.49 -2.72 1.03
CA THR A 196 30.45 -3.46 0.29
C THR A 196 29.99 -2.68 -0.95
N ILE A 197 29.93 -1.35 -0.87
CA ILE A 197 29.57 -0.47 -1.98
C ILE A 197 30.72 -0.33 -2.98
N GLU A 198 31.94 -0.17 -2.52
CA GLU A 198 33.15 -0.11 -3.35
C GLU A 198 33.33 -1.36 -4.22
N GLU A 199 33.03 -2.55 -3.68
CA GLU A 199 33.07 -3.82 -4.42
C GLU A 199 31.85 -4.05 -5.35
N SER A 200 31.03 -3.02 -5.57
CA SER A 200 29.76 -3.14 -6.29
C SER A 200 29.59 -2.11 -7.38
N ASP A 201 28.71 -2.43 -8.33
CA ASP A 201 28.37 -1.54 -9.45
C ASP A 201 27.66 -0.25 -9.00
N ILE A 202 27.13 -0.20 -7.77
CA ILE A 202 26.45 0.99 -7.21
C ILE A 202 27.42 2.01 -6.60
N SER A 203 28.73 1.72 -6.59
CA SER A 203 29.78 2.69 -6.20
C SER A 203 29.75 3.99 -7.01
N MET A 204 29.21 3.95 -8.23
CA MET A 204 29.09 5.14 -9.10
C MET A 204 28.04 6.16 -8.61
N ILE A 205 27.15 5.77 -7.70
CA ILE A 205 26.08 6.65 -7.21
C ILE A 205 26.62 7.54 -6.08
N PRO A 206 26.62 8.89 -6.24
CA PRO A 206 27.10 9.79 -5.19
C PRO A 206 26.31 9.60 -3.89
N GLY A 207 27.02 9.45 -2.77
CA GLY A 207 26.43 9.26 -1.44
C GLY A 207 25.97 7.83 -1.14
N ALA A 208 26.05 6.88 -2.07
CA ALA A 208 25.67 5.49 -1.81
C ALA A 208 26.58 4.81 -0.78
N ALA A 209 27.85 5.23 -0.68
CA ALA A 209 28.80 4.75 0.32
C ALA A 209 28.48 5.20 1.76
N ASP A 210 27.59 6.17 1.95
CA ASP A 210 27.11 6.59 3.27
C ASP A 210 25.79 5.90 3.60
N PHE A 211 25.84 4.96 4.55
CA PHE A 211 24.66 4.19 4.93
C PHE A 211 23.55 5.05 5.53
N SER A 212 23.89 6.12 6.26
CA SER A 212 22.92 7.04 6.85
C SER A 212 22.15 7.79 5.76
N VAL A 213 22.81 8.17 4.66
CA VAL A 213 22.17 8.81 3.51
C VAL A 213 21.16 7.86 2.87
N VAL A 214 21.52 6.59 2.66
CA VAL A 214 20.62 5.57 2.09
C VAL A 214 19.39 5.35 2.97
N LEU A 215 19.59 5.26 4.28
CA LEU A 215 18.49 5.16 5.25
C LEU A 215 17.56 6.39 5.15
N LEU A 216 18.13 7.60 5.14
CA LEU A 216 17.38 8.85 5.08
C LEU A 216 16.55 8.96 3.80
N VAL A 217 17.12 8.59 2.65
CA VAL A 217 16.41 8.57 1.36
C VAL A 217 15.20 7.64 1.43
N GLY A 218 15.37 6.43 1.98
CA GLY A 218 14.26 5.52 2.21
C GLY A 218 13.16 6.14 3.07
N TRP A 219 13.54 6.74 4.19
CA TRP A 219 12.60 7.38 5.10
C TRP A 219 11.84 8.55 4.42
N ILE A 220 12.52 9.36 3.61
CA ILE A 220 11.90 10.43 2.81
C ILE A 220 10.88 9.84 1.83
N PHE A 221 11.17 8.71 1.18
CA PHE A 221 10.19 8.07 0.28
C PHE A 221 8.89 7.71 1.00
N MET A 222 8.93 7.22 2.24
CA MET A 222 7.71 6.97 3.04
C MET A 222 6.92 8.25 3.27
N VAL A 223 7.61 9.30 3.71
CA VAL A 223 6.97 10.59 4.07
C VAL A 223 6.35 11.24 2.85
N VAL A 224 7.06 11.28 1.71
CA VAL A 224 6.55 11.88 0.47
C VAL A 224 5.27 11.17 0.01
N GLN A 225 5.21 9.85 0.11
CA GLN A 225 4.00 9.08 -0.24
C GLN A 225 2.81 9.43 0.66
N ALA A 226 3.07 9.59 1.96
CA ALA A 226 2.05 10.02 2.90
C ALA A 226 1.56 11.43 2.60
N LEU A 227 2.48 12.38 2.42
CA LEU A 227 2.15 13.76 2.11
C LEU A 227 1.37 13.88 0.80
N TRP A 228 1.82 13.19 -0.25
CA TRP A 228 1.12 13.16 -1.54
C TRP A 228 -0.31 12.64 -1.37
N SER A 229 -0.48 11.53 -0.65
CA SER A 229 -1.79 10.95 -0.40
C SER A 229 -2.67 11.91 0.42
N LEU A 230 -2.12 12.53 1.47
CA LEU A 230 -2.86 13.49 2.30
C LEU A 230 -3.30 14.73 1.51
N VAL A 231 -2.42 15.32 0.70
CA VAL A 231 -2.76 16.47 -0.17
C VAL A 231 -3.88 16.11 -1.14
N CYS A 232 -3.85 14.88 -1.66
CA CYS A 232 -4.88 14.37 -2.56
C CYS A 232 -6.19 14.00 -1.85
N LEU A 233 -6.26 13.88 -0.52
CA LEU A 233 -7.43 13.30 0.18
C LEU A 233 -8.05 14.23 1.22
N ILE A 234 -7.29 15.17 1.80
CA ILE A 234 -7.77 16.10 2.83
C ILE A 234 -8.69 17.15 2.18
N PRO A 235 -9.93 17.34 2.67
CA PRO A 235 -10.80 18.43 2.25
C PRO A 235 -10.19 19.79 2.61
N ARG A 236 -10.30 20.78 1.72
CA ARG A 236 -9.78 22.15 1.97
C ARG A 236 -10.45 22.86 3.15
N LEU A 237 -11.69 22.50 3.47
CA LEU A 237 -12.49 23.08 4.55
C LEU A 237 -13.16 21.97 5.39
N PRO A 238 -12.41 21.24 6.23
CA PRO A 238 -12.92 20.06 6.94
C PRO A 238 -14.10 20.39 7.86
N CYS A 239 -14.06 21.52 8.57
CA CYS A 239 -15.09 21.93 9.53
C CYS A 239 -16.44 22.27 8.89
N LYS A 240 -16.49 22.51 7.58
CA LYS A 240 -17.74 22.80 6.85
C LYS A 240 -18.33 21.55 6.20
N GLN A 241 -17.62 20.43 6.21
CA GLN A 241 -18.14 19.18 5.67
C GLN A 241 -19.07 18.56 6.70
N ASN A 242 -20.35 18.48 6.34
CA ASN A 242 -21.26 17.64 7.09
C ASN A 242 -20.94 16.18 6.74
N PHE A 243 -20.31 15.47 7.67
CA PHE A 243 -20.10 14.02 7.58
C PHE A 243 -21.32 13.22 8.06
N LYS A 244 -22.49 13.85 8.13
CA LYS A 244 -23.73 13.14 8.47
C LYS A 244 -24.01 12.08 7.41
N VAL A 245 -24.66 11.01 7.84
CA VAL A 245 -25.19 9.96 6.99
C VAL A 245 -26.25 10.63 6.09
N TYR A 246 -25.93 10.86 4.82
CA TYR A 246 -26.86 11.45 3.86
C TYR A 246 -27.35 10.37 2.90
N VAL A 247 -28.66 10.33 2.68
CA VAL A 247 -29.36 9.40 1.78
C VAL A 247 -29.63 10.03 0.39
N THR A 248 -29.31 11.32 0.21
CA THR A 248 -29.66 12.10 -1.00
C THR A 248 -28.76 11.79 -2.19
N GLU A 249 -29.37 11.45 -3.35
CA GLU A 249 -28.79 10.90 -4.60
C GLU A 249 -27.51 11.58 -5.12
N ASP A 250 -27.23 12.82 -4.71
CA ASP A 250 -26.00 13.50 -5.06
C ASP A 250 -24.81 12.94 -4.28
N ILE A 251 -23.93 12.24 -5.00
CA ILE A 251 -22.57 11.91 -4.52
C ILE A 251 -21.88 13.23 -4.18
N LYS A 252 -21.97 13.64 -2.91
CA LYS A 252 -21.30 14.84 -2.41
C LYS A 252 -19.81 14.69 -2.65
N LYS A 253 -19.30 15.52 -3.57
CA LYS A 253 -17.88 15.72 -3.80
C LYS A 253 -17.42 16.89 -2.94
N PHE A 254 -16.18 16.84 -2.49
CA PHE A 254 -15.54 17.95 -1.83
C PHE A 254 -14.20 18.25 -2.50
N LYS A 255 -13.83 19.53 -2.47
CA LYS A 255 -12.54 19.99 -2.96
C LYS A 255 -11.44 19.62 -1.98
N THR A 256 -10.39 18.96 -2.47
CA THR A 256 -9.20 18.68 -1.68
C THR A 256 -8.23 19.86 -1.64
N LEU A 257 -7.11 19.72 -0.92
CA LEU A 257 -6.04 20.72 -0.95
C LEU A 257 -5.45 20.91 -2.35
N TRP A 258 -5.47 19.86 -3.18
CA TRP A 258 -5.08 19.93 -4.60
C TRP A 258 -6.14 20.56 -5.50
N GLY A 259 -7.34 20.86 -4.98
CA GLY A 259 -8.43 21.50 -5.72
C GLY A 259 -9.29 20.56 -6.56
N GLU A 260 -9.06 19.24 -6.49
CA GLU A 260 -9.89 18.24 -7.18
C GLU A 260 -11.17 17.95 -6.39
N ASP A 261 -12.27 17.72 -7.12
CA ASP A 261 -13.54 17.27 -6.57
C ASP A 261 -13.52 15.76 -6.35
N ILE A 262 -13.43 15.34 -5.09
CA ILE A 262 -13.30 13.93 -4.71
C ILE A 262 -14.52 13.47 -3.93
N SER A 263 -14.97 12.24 -4.22
CA SER A 263 -16.07 11.59 -3.48
C SER A 263 -15.58 11.03 -2.13
N TYR A 264 -16.47 10.95 -1.14
CA TYR A 264 -16.16 10.29 0.15
C TYR A 264 -15.63 8.87 -0.03
N ARG A 265 -16.12 8.14 -1.03
CA ARG A 265 -15.65 6.80 -1.36
C ARG A 265 -14.19 6.79 -1.80
N THR A 266 -13.83 7.68 -2.72
CA THR A 266 -12.45 7.80 -3.20
C THR A 266 -11.53 8.24 -2.06
N ALA A 267 -11.99 9.17 -1.21
CA ALA A 267 -11.25 9.61 -0.04
C ALA A 267 -11.01 8.46 0.94
N MET A 268 -12.06 7.72 1.30
CA MET A 268 -11.99 6.56 2.20
C MET A 268 -11.00 5.51 1.68
N LYS A 269 -11.07 5.21 0.39
CA LYS A 269 -10.16 4.25 -0.26
C LYS A 269 -8.71 4.71 -0.21
N GLY A 270 -8.47 5.98 -0.52
CA GLY A 270 -7.12 6.55 -0.45
C GLY A 270 -6.56 6.53 0.97
N LEU A 271 -7.37 6.86 1.98
CA LEU A 271 -6.97 6.83 3.39
C LEU A 271 -6.72 5.40 3.87
N ALA A 272 -7.56 4.45 3.46
CA ALA A 272 -7.39 3.04 3.76
C ALA A 272 -6.12 2.47 3.11
N ASP A 273 -5.87 2.81 1.85
CA ASP A 273 -4.63 2.45 1.15
C ASP A 273 -3.41 3.04 1.87
N LEU A 274 -3.46 4.32 2.24
CA LEU A 274 -2.38 5.02 2.96
C LEU A 274 -2.08 4.39 4.32
N ASN A 275 -3.11 3.93 5.04
CA ASN A 275 -2.97 3.34 6.37
C ASN A 275 -2.81 1.82 6.37
N ARG A 276 -2.78 1.19 5.19
CA ARG A 276 -2.73 -0.27 5.05
C ARG A 276 -3.92 -0.99 5.73
N MET A 277 -5.10 -0.37 5.70
CA MET A 277 -6.35 -0.91 6.25
C MET A 277 -6.93 -2.00 5.35
N MET A 278 -6.37 -3.21 5.44
CA MET A 278 -6.75 -4.32 4.59
C MET A 278 -8.21 -4.75 4.78
N THR A 279 -8.79 -4.58 5.96
CA THR A 279 -10.23 -4.88 6.18
C THR A 279 -11.15 -3.94 5.41
N VAL A 280 -10.73 -2.68 5.21
CA VAL A 280 -11.50 -1.71 4.43
C VAL A 280 -11.34 -1.96 2.92
N THR A 281 -10.12 -2.25 2.46
CA THR A 281 -9.81 -2.42 1.04
C THR A 281 -10.04 -3.83 0.51
N ALA A 282 -10.35 -4.81 1.37
CA ALA A 282 -10.54 -6.21 0.98
C ALA A 282 -11.52 -6.40 -0.20
N ASN A 283 -12.58 -5.61 -0.23
CA ASN A 283 -13.65 -5.69 -1.23
C ASN A 283 -13.41 -4.79 -2.45
N ASP A 284 -12.22 -4.20 -2.60
CA ASP A 284 -11.90 -3.28 -3.69
C ASP A 284 -12.11 -3.85 -5.09
N LEU A 285 -11.72 -5.10 -5.30
CA LEU A 285 -11.87 -5.77 -6.60
C LEU A 285 -13.35 -6.00 -6.92
N THR A 286 -14.13 -6.46 -5.94
CA THR A 286 -15.57 -6.64 -6.09
C THR A 286 -16.26 -5.31 -6.34
N ASN A 287 -15.83 -4.27 -5.64
CA ASN A 287 -16.29 -2.92 -5.87
C ASN A 287 -16.00 -2.44 -7.30
N CYS A 288 -14.79 -2.70 -7.79
CA CYS A 288 -14.42 -2.43 -9.17
C CYS A 288 -15.40 -3.11 -10.14
N ARG A 289 -15.64 -4.42 -9.95
CA ARG A 289 -16.59 -5.22 -10.75
C ARG A 289 -18.02 -4.69 -10.73
N THR A 290 -18.50 -4.21 -9.58
CA THR A 290 -19.83 -3.61 -9.50
C THR A 290 -19.88 -2.25 -10.16
N SER A 291 -18.87 -1.40 -9.95
CA SER A 291 -18.81 -0.08 -10.62
C SER A 291 -18.77 -0.21 -12.15
N MET A 292 -18.18 -1.29 -12.65
CA MET A 292 -18.11 -1.64 -14.06
C MET A 292 -19.47 -1.99 -14.69
N LYS A 293 -20.52 -2.23 -13.89
CA LYS A 293 -21.89 -2.41 -14.41
C LYS A 293 -22.47 -1.09 -14.96
N LYS A 294 -22.19 0.04 -14.31
CA LYS A 294 -22.50 1.40 -14.80
C LYS A 294 -21.30 1.85 -15.65
N TRP A 295 -21.33 1.54 -16.95
CA TRP A 295 -20.17 1.71 -17.83
C TRP A 295 -19.86 3.19 -18.09
N GLU A 296 -18.73 3.66 -17.58
CA GLU A 296 -18.14 4.96 -17.91
C GLU A 296 -16.62 4.81 -18.02
N PRO A 297 -16.00 5.14 -19.16
CA PRO A 297 -14.57 4.87 -19.38
C PRO A 297 -13.65 5.78 -18.55
N ALA A 298 -14.02 7.05 -18.35
CA ALA A 298 -13.16 8.01 -17.67
C ALA A 298 -12.88 7.66 -16.19
N PRO A 299 -13.88 7.31 -15.36
CA PRO A 299 -13.62 6.82 -14.00
C PRO A 299 -12.77 5.54 -13.95
N GLN A 300 -12.98 4.62 -14.90
CA GLN A 300 -12.21 3.37 -14.96
C GLN A 300 -10.74 3.60 -15.37
N LEU A 301 -10.51 4.54 -16.30
CA LEU A 301 -9.16 5.02 -16.64
C LEU A 301 -8.49 5.74 -15.47
N GLY A 302 -9.25 6.50 -14.69
CA GLY A 302 -8.76 7.12 -13.45
C GLY A 302 -8.33 6.06 -12.43
N GLU A 303 -9.11 5.00 -12.27
CA GLU A 303 -8.84 3.93 -11.32
C GLU A 303 -7.64 3.06 -11.73
N ILE A 304 -7.50 2.68 -13.01
CA ILE A 304 -6.30 1.95 -13.47
C ILE A 304 -5.05 2.81 -13.26
N ARG A 305 -5.08 4.10 -13.65
CA ARG A 305 -3.97 5.05 -13.41
C ARG A 305 -3.59 5.10 -11.93
N ARG A 306 -4.58 5.21 -11.03
CA ARG A 306 -4.36 5.25 -9.59
C ARG A 306 -3.71 3.97 -9.07
N VAL A 307 -4.18 2.79 -9.52
CA VAL A 307 -3.60 1.49 -9.12
C VAL A 307 -2.16 1.37 -9.58
N VAL A 308 -1.84 1.76 -10.83
CA VAL A 308 -0.47 1.72 -11.36
C VAL A 308 0.48 2.61 -10.55
N TRP A 309 0.10 3.87 -10.30
CA TRP A 309 0.95 4.77 -9.53
C TRP A 309 1.06 4.36 -8.05
N LYS A 310 -0.03 3.89 -7.44
CA LYS A 310 0.00 3.32 -6.09
C LYS A 310 1.01 2.16 -6.03
N PHE A 311 0.95 1.23 -6.98
CA PHE A 311 1.88 0.10 -7.03
C PHE A 311 3.34 0.59 -7.19
N PHE A 312 3.58 1.55 -8.07
CA PHE A 312 4.91 2.13 -8.27
C PHE A 312 5.47 2.73 -6.97
N PHE A 313 4.76 3.65 -6.33
CA PHE A 313 5.26 4.31 -5.14
C PHE A 313 5.36 3.34 -3.94
N ARG A 314 4.27 2.62 -3.64
CA ARG A 314 4.21 1.80 -2.42
C ARG A 314 4.93 0.47 -2.56
N SER A 315 4.68 -0.27 -3.63
CA SER A 315 5.27 -1.60 -3.81
C SER A 315 6.71 -1.49 -4.30
N LEU A 316 6.93 -0.77 -5.41
CA LEU A 316 8.27 -0.71 -6.00
C LEU A 316 9.23 0.20 -5.22
N LEU A 317 8.88 1.46 -4.97
CA LEU A 317 9.83 2.39 -4.32
C LEU A 317 9.94 2.16 -2.82
N GLU A 318 8.86 1.92 -2.10
CA GLU A 318 8.90 1.72 -0.64
C GLU A 318 9.24 0.26 -0.29
N ASN A 319 8.41 -0.71 -0.66
CA ASN A 319 8.56 -2.07 -0.13
C ASN A 319 9.87 -2.72 -0.59
N THR A 320 10.18 -2.66 -1.90
CA THR A 320 11.41 -3.26 -2.43
C THR A 320 12.66 -2.58 -1.86
N PHE A 321 12.68 -1.25 -1.76
CA PHE A 321 13.83 -0.51 -1.21
C PHE A 321 14.06 -0.89 0.26
N PHE A 322 13.04 -0.78 1.11
CA PHE A 322 13.20 -1.07 2.53
C PHE A 322 13.49 -2.54 2.81
N LEU A 323 12.92 -3.47 2.04
CA LEU A 323 13.28 -4.87 2.19
C LEU A 323 14.77 -5.09 1.93
N ASN A 324 15.33 -4.49 0.87
CA ASN A 324 16.76 -4.58 0.58
C ASN A 324 17.61 -3.91 1.67
N VAL A 325 17.19 -2.76 2.19
CA VAL A 325 17.86 -2.09 3.31
C VAL A 325 17.83 -2.96 4.58
N GLN A 326 16.69 -3.59 4.90
CA GLN A 326 16.55 -4.46 6.06
C GLN A 326 17.40 -5.72 5.96
N VAL A 327 17.42 -6.37 4.80
CA VAL A 327 18.29 -7.53 4.54
C VAL A 327 19.76 -7.13 4.67
N THR A 328 20.14 -5.98 4.13
CA THR A 328 21.50 -5.44 4.26
C THR A 328 21.86 -5.16 5.71
N ALA A 329 20.96 -4.50 6.45
CA ALA A 329 21.15 -4.22 7.87
C ALA A 329 21.29 -5.52 8.67
N TRP A 330 20.48 -6.55 8.35
CA TRP A 330 20.60 -7.87 8.94
C TRP A 330 21.99 -8.46 8.70
N SER A 331 22.48 -8.47 7.46
CA SER A 331 23.81 -8.96 7.10
C SER A 331 24.94 -8.22 7.83
N ILE A 332 24.87 -6.88 7.91
CA ILE A 332 25.84 -6.07 8.64
C ILE A 332 25.85 -6.44 10.12
N THR A 333 24.67 -6.54 10.76
CA THR A 333 24.59 -6.90 12.18
C THR A 333 25.04 -8.34 12.46
N ALA A 334 24.91 -9.25 11.48
CA ALA A 334 25.44 -10.60 11.57
C ALA A 334 26.98 -10.60 11.46
N ALA A 335 27.54 -9.81 10.54
CA ALA A 335 28.98 -9.65 10.35
C ALA A 335 29.68 -9.08 11.58
N MET A 336 29.04 -8.15 12.31
CA MET A 336 29.60 -7.55 13.52
C MET A 336 29.65 -8.48 14.73
N THR A 337 29.21 -9.74 14.63
CA THR A 337 29.16 -10.79 15.69
C THR A 337 28.32 -10.44 16.94
N GLY A 338 27.88 -9.20 17.11
CA GLY A 338 27.11 -8.71 18.25
C GLY A 338 25.57 -8.73 18.08
N GLY A 339 24.88 -8.42 19.17
CA GLY A 339 23.46 -8.04 19.21
C GLY A 339 22.41 -9.03 18.68
N PRO A 340 22.21 -10.23 19.28
CA PRO A 340 21.18 -11.19 18.85
C PRO A 340 19.76 -10.58 18.84
N ARG A 341 19.49 -9.61 19.73
CA ARG A 341 18.21 -8.93 19.81
C ARG A 341 17.88 -8.09 18.57
N LEU A 342 18.84 -7.30 18.07
CA LEU A 342 18.64 -6.47 16.87
C LEU A 342 18.49 -7.35 15.62
N ARG A 343 19.25 -8.45 15.56
CA ARG A 343 19.17 -9.43 14.47
C ARG A 343 17.81 -10.13 14.40
N SER A 344 17.29 -10.57 15.54
CA SER A 344 15.93 -11.16 15.61
C SER A 344 14.85 -10.17 15.21
N LEU A 345 15.03 -8.89 15.55
CA LEU A 345 14.10 -7.83 15.17
C LEU A 345 14.10 -7.57 13.65
N LEU A 346 15.29 -7.50 13.06
CA LEU A 346 15.48 -7.38 11.61
C LEU A 346 14.87 -8.57 10.88
N PHE A 347 15.11 -9.78 11.38
CA PHE A 347 14.51 -11.00 10.83
C PHE A 347 12.97 -10.96 10.87
N LEU A 348 12.39 -10.59 12.02
CA LEU A 348 10.94 -10.43 12.15
C LEU A 348 10.40 -9.36 11.19
N SER A 349 11.11 -8.24 11.03
CA SER A 349 10.71 -7.17 10.10
C SER A 349 10.72 -7.65 8.64
N ILE A 350 11.75 -8.41 8.22
CA ILE A 350 11.84 -9.04 6.90
C ILE A 350 10.65 -10.00 6.68
N LEU A 351 10.33 -10.84 7.67
CA LEU A 351 9.18 -11.75 7.59
C LEU A 351 7.85 -10.99 7.50
N CYS A 352 7.66 -9.94 8.29
CA CYS A 352 6.46 -9.10 8.26
C CYS A 352 6.27 -8.37 6.92
N LYS A 353 7.35 -8.10 6.16
CA LYS A 353 7.23 -7.51 4.82
C LYS A 353 6.69 -8.46 3.77
N PHE A 354 6.87 -9.77 3.91
CA PHE A 354 6.56 -10.71 2.82
C PHE A 354 5.05 -10.85 2.54
N PRO A 355 4.14 -11.05 3.52
CA PRO A 355 2.72 -11.14 3.22
C PRO A 355 2.14 -9.84 2.60
N PRO A 356 2.43 -8.64 3.13
CA PRO A 356 2.03 -7.38 2.51
C PRO A 356 2.72 -7.08 1.18
N SER A 357 3.79 -7.80 0.81
CA SER A 357 4.44 -7.65 -0.50
C SER A 357 3.76 -8.51 -1.57
N VAL A 358 3.36 -9.73 -1.23
CA VAL A 358 2.73 -10.67 -2.17
C VAL A 358 1.25 -10.35 -2.38
N PHE A 359 0.52 -10.04 -1.31
CA PHE A 359 -0.93 -9.89 -1.40
C PHE A 359 -1.39 -8.75 -2.33
N PRO A 360 -0.85 -7.51 -2.23
CA PRO A 360 -1.20 -6.43 -3.16
C PRO A 360 -0.83 -6.72 -4.60
N LEU A 361 0.30 -7.41 -4.84
CA LEU A 361 0.70 -7.80 -6.20
C LEU A 361 -0.41 -8.62 -6.88
N VAL A 362 -0.94 -9.62 -6.19
CA VAL A 362 -2.01 -10.49 -6.74
C VAL A 362 -3.30 -9.69 -6.96
N ILE A 363 -3.75 -8.95 -5.95
CA ILE A 363 -5.03 -8.23 -6.00
C ILE A 363 -4.99 -7.10 -7.03
N GLU A 364 -3.90 -6.33 -7.09
CA GLU A 364 -3.76 -5.21 -8.02
C GLU A 364 -3.57 -5.70 -9.45
N SER A 365 -2.87 -6.82 -9.67
CA SER A 365 -2.77 -7.46 -10.99
C SER A 365 -4.13 -7.86 -11.53
N GLN A 366 -4.96 -8.52 -10.71
CA GLN A 366 -6.32 -8.89 -11.09
C GLN A 366 -7.16 -7.65 -11.41
N LYS A 367 -7.02 -6.59 -10.61
CA LYS A 367 -7.76 -5.35 -10.81
C LYS A 367 -7.37 -4.64 -12.11
N VAL A 368 -6.08 -4.50 -12.39
CA VAL A 368 -5.56 -3.92 -13.63
C VAL A 368 -6.05 -4.73 -14.84
N TYR A 369 -5.97 -6.06 -14.77
CA TYR A 369 -6.44 -6.94 -15.82
C TYR A 369 -7.94 -6.78 -16.11
N GLU A 370 -8.78 -6.81 -15.08
CA GLU A 370 -10.23 -6.70 -15.22
C GLU A 370 -10.67 -5.33 -15.77
N ILE A 371 -10.11 -4.24 -15.25
CA ILE A 371 -10.39 -2.88 -15.75
C ILE A 371 -9.96 -2.76 -17.20
N ARG A 372 -8.74 -3.21 -17.54
CA ARG A 372 -8.23 -3.17 -18.91
C ARG A 372 -9.12 -3.96 -19.85
N LYS A 373 -9.43 -5.22 -19.52
CA LYS A 373 -10.28 -6.10 -20.33
C LYS A 373 -11.61 -5.41 -20.64
N MET A 374 -12.23 -4.82 -19.63
CA MET A 374 -13.48 -4.08 -19.77
C MET A 374 -13.35 -2.86 -20.69
N ILE A 375 -12.31 -2.03 -20.52
CA ILE A 375 -12.10 -0.85 -21.37
C ILE A 375 -11.86 -1.24 -22.82
N VAL A 376 -11.02 -2.24 -23.06
CA VAL A 376 -10.68 -2.69 -24.42
C VAL A 376 -11.89 -3.33 -25.12
N THR A 377 -12.77 -4.00 -24.38
CA THR A 377 -13.95 -4.68 -24.95
C THR A 377 -15.15 -3.77 -25.16
N ARG A 378 -15.32 -2.73 -24.33
CA ARG A 378 -16.52 -1.87 -24.35
C ARG A 378 -16.31 -0.45 -24.84
N SER A 379 -15.08 0.06 -24.88
CA SER A 379 -14.86 1.42 -25.36
C SER A 379 -14.97 1.49 -26.87
N GLU A 380 -15.84 2.36 -27.36
CA GLU A 380 -15.94 2.73 -28.77
C GLU A 380 -14.78 3.65 -29.20
N ARG A 381 -14.02 4.20 -28.24
CA ARG A 381 -12.98 5.19 -28.47
C ARG A 381 -11.60 4.55 -28.41
N PRO A 382 -10.88 4.42 -29.54
CA PRO A 382 -9.58 3.75 -29.57
C PRO A 382 -8.53 4.41 -28.65
N ALA A 383 -8.65 5.73 -28.42
CA ALA A 383 -7.77 6.46 -27.51
C ALA A 383 -7.87 5.99 -26.05
N GLU A 384 -9.06 5.57 -25.60
CA GLU A 384 -9.27 5.06 -24.23
C GLU A 384 -8.68 3.66 -24.07
N ALA A 385 -8.90 2.79 -25.07
CA ALA A 385 -8.29 1.46 -25.12
C ALA A 385 -6.76 1.53 -25.16
N TRP A 386 -6.19 2.46 -25.95
CA TRP A 386 -4.75 2.71 -25.99
C TRP A 386 -4.21 3.14 -24.63
N LYS A 387 -4.86 4.10 -23.95
CA LYS A 387 -4.45 4.52 -22.59
C LYS A 387 -4.51 3.37 -21.59
N ALA A 388 -5.56 2.55 -21.62
CA ALA A 388 -5.68 1.38 -20.75
C ALA A 388 -4.56 0.36 -20.99
N ASN A 389 -4.20 0.12 -22.26
CA ASN A 389 -3.08 -0.74 -22.63
C ASN A 389 -1.74 -0.17 -22.15
N LEU A 390 -1.51 1.14 -22.29
CA LEU A 390 -0.31 1.81 -21.80
C LEU A 390 -0.17 1.65 -20.29
N TYR A 391 -1.23 1.92 -19.52
CA TYR A 391 -1.18 1.74 -18.06
C TYR A 391 -0.95 0.29 -17.66
N ALA A 392 -1.59 -0.67 -18.33
CA ALA A 392 -1.34 -2.08 -18.06
C ALA A 392 0.10 -2.50 -18.39
N PHE A 393 0.68 -1.99 -19.48
CA PHE A 393 2.08 -2.21 -19.82
C PHE A 393 3.01 -1.65 -18.74
N LEU A 394 2.79 -0.40 -18.31
CA LEU A 394 3.54 0.22 -17.22
C LEU A 394 3.44 -0.59 -15.92
N TYR A 395 2.24 -1.08 -15.59
CA TYR A 395 2.04 -1.96 -14.44
C TYR A 395 2.88 -3.24 -14.53
N ILE A 396 2.89 -3.90 -15.70
CA ILE A 396 3.70 -5.11 -15.92
C ILE A 396 5.19 -4.80 -15.73
N VAL A 397 5.69 -3.70 -16.29
CA VAL A 397 7.08 -3.27 -16.10
C VAL A 397 7.39 -3.08 -14.61
N PHE A 398 6.53 -2.36 -13.87
CA PHE A 398 6.71 -2.17 -12.44
C PHE A 398 6.62 -3.48 -11.66
N ALA A 399 5.71 -4.38 -12.01
CA ALA A 399 5.57 -5.69 -11.36
C ALA A 399 6.79 -6.59 -11.59
N VAL A 400 7.39 -6.54 -12.79
CA VAL A 400 8.65 -7.24 -13.08
C VAL A 400 9.80 -6.66 -12.26
N LEU A 401 9.98 -5.33 -12.26
CA LEU A 401 11.02 -4.68 -11.45
C LEU A 401 10.84 -4.98 -9.95
N TYR A 402 9.59 -4.98 -9.48
CA TYR A 402 9.24 -5.32 -8.12
C TYR A 402 9.62 -6.77 -7.81
N PHE A 403 9.28 -7.72 -8.69
CA PHE A 403 9.65 -9.12 -8.50
C PHE A 403 11.17 -9.31 -8.49
N LEU A 404 11.90 -8.69 -9.42
CA LEU A 404 13.36 -8.73 -9.48
C LEU A 404 13.99 -8.15 -8.21
N GLY A 405 13.53 -7.00 -7.73
CA GLY A 405 14.09 -6.37 -6.54
C GLY A 405 13.78 -7.12 -5.22
N ASN A 406 12.60 -7.72 -5.09
CA ASN A 406 12.28 -8.59 -3.95
C ASN A 406 13.02 -9.93 -4.05
N GLY A 407 13.14 -10.49 -5.25
CA GLY A 407 13.92 -11.69 -5.52
C GLY A 407 15.40 -11.49 -5.17
N TYR A 408 15.96 -10.34 -5.55
CA TYR A 408 17.31 -9.94 -5.16
C TYR A 408 17.48 -9.85 -3.64
N ALA A 409 16.53 -9.22 -2.94
CA ALA A 409 16.55 -9.17 -1.47
C ALA A 409 16.50 -10.57 -0.83
N ALA A 410 15.67 -11.48 -1.36
CA ALA A 410 15.57 -12.86 -0.90
C ALA A 410 16.88 -13.63 -1.14
N VAL A 411 17.45 -13.56 -2.35
CA VAL A 411 18.74 -14.18 -2.68
C VAL A 411 19.83 -13.63 -1.78
N LYS A 412 19.91 -12.30 -1.60
CA LYS A 412 20.85 -11.65 -0.67
C LYS A 412 20.70 -12.18 0.74
N PHE A 413 19.47 -12.31 1.23
CA PHE A 413 19.19 -12.86 2.55
C PHE A 413 19.65 -14.31 2.67
N PHE A 414 19.38 -15.19 1.69
CA PHE A 414 19.84 -16.59 1.75
C PHE A 414 21.36 -16.73 1.62
N MET A 415 21.98 -15.95 0.73
CA MET A 415 23.43 -15.98 0.50
C MET A 415 24.21 -15.43 1.69
N SER A 416 23.62 -14.55 2.49
CA SER A 416 24.21 -14.11 3.76
C SER A 416 24.48 -15.26 4.73
N PHE A 417 23.75 -16.38 4.67
CA PHE A 417 24.07 -17.55 5.50
C PHE A 417 25.19 -18.42 4.93
N ARG A 418 25.57 -18.20 3.67
CA ARG A 418 26.60 -18.97 2.95
C ARG A 418 27.94 -18.25 2.91
N CYS A 419 27.94 -16.92 2.90
CA CYS A 419 29.17 -16.14 2.84
C CYS A 419 29.89 -16.13 4.20
N PRO A 420 31.24 -16.23 4.24
CA PRO A 420 32.00 -16.30 5.49
C PRO A 420 31.75 -15.14 6.46
N HIS A 421 31.45 -13.96 5.93
CA HIS A 421 31.23 -12.73 6.69
C HIS A 421 29.79 -12.24 6.68
N TYR A 422 28.83 -13.10 6.30
CA TYR A 422 27.41 -12.76 6.19
C TYR A 422 27.05 -11.65 5.19
N MET A 423 28.01 -11.15 4.42
CA MET A 423 27.83 -10.11 3.42
C MET A 423 27.86 -10.70 2.02
N TRP A 424 26.82 -10.40 1.25
CA TRP A 424 26.68 -10.77 -0.15
C TRP A 424 26.18 -9.57 -0.95
N ASN A 425 26.70 -9.42 -2.16
CA ASN A 425 26.27 -8.42 -3.13
C ASN A 425 26.08 -9.07 -4.51
N ILE A 426 25.67 -8.29 -5.51
CA ILE A 426 25.40 -8.79 -6.87
C ILE A 426 26.59 -9.51 -7.50
N THR A 427 27.82 -9.16 -7.10
CA THR A 427 29.09 -9.74 -7.55
C THR A 427 29.49 -11.02 -6.79
N GLY A 428 28.85 -11.35 -5.68
CA GLY A 428 29.17 -12.53 -4.87
C GLY A 428 29.32 -12.24 -3.37
N CYS A 429 30.05 -13.12 -2.68
CA CYS A 429 30.42 -12.89 -1.28
C CYS A 429 31.49 -11.81 -1.19
N VAL A 430 31.37 -10.92 -0.20
CA VAL A 430 32.38 -9.90 0.09
C VAL A 430 33.54 -10.56 0.85
N GLU A 431 34.72 -10.61 0.25
CA GLU A 431 35.88 -11.35 0.78
C GLU A 431 36.75 -10.51 1.74
N ASN A 432 36.71 -9.17 1.66
CA ASN A 432 37.64 -8.28 2.36
C ASN A 432 36.97 -7.32 3.37
N LEU A 433 36.49 -7.82 4.51
CA LEU A 433 35.85 -7.00 5.56
C LEU A 433 36.79 -6.49 6.65
#